data_AF-A0A9W6GIU6-F1
#
_entry.id   AF-A0A9W6GIU6-F1
#
_cell.length_a   1.000
_cell.length_b   1.000
_cell.length_c   1.000
_cell.angle_alpha   90.00
_cell.angle_beta   90.00
_cell.angle_gamma   90.00
#
_symmetry.space_group_name_H-M   'P 1'
#
loop_
_entity.id
_entity.type
_entity.pdbx_description
1 polymer ?
#
loop_
_entity_poly.entity_id
_entity_poly.type
_entity_poly.pdbx_seq_one_letter_code
_entity_poly.pdbx_strand_id
1 'polypeptide(L)' 'MAALGNGRNDILMLRESVLGIGILHREGICTQTLMSTDIVCTSPLDALTYFREPKRLIATLRR' A
#
# COMPACT_ATOMS: atom_id res chain seq x y z
N MET A 1 0.13 -1.28 -12.76
CA MET A 1 1.37 -0.86 -12.05
C MET A 1 1.03 -0.71 -10.58
N ALA A 2 1.93 -1.10 -9.67
CA ALA A 2 1.73 -0.96 -8.22
C ALA A 2 2.51 0.25 -7.70
N ALA A 3 1.99 0.90 -6.66
CA ALA A 3 2.61 2.05 -6.01
C ALA A 3 2.68 1.85 -4.49
N LEU A 4 3.75 2.37 -3.88
CA LEU A 4 3.95 2.34 -2.43
C LEU A 4 4.11 3.78 -1.95
N GLY A 5 3.47 4.13 -0.82
CA GLY A 5 3.52 5.49 -0.31
C GLY A 5 3.13 5.62 1.16
N ASN A 6 3.50 6.74 1.78
CA ASN A 6 3.24 7.05 3.18
C ASN A 6 2.85 8.52 3.38
N GLY A 7 3.42 9.41 2.56
CA GLY A 7 3.27 10.84 2.68
C GLY A 7 2.08 11.38 1.88
N ARG A 8 1.71 12.63 2.17
CA ARG A 8 0.63 13.35 1.48
C ARG A 8 0.86 13.47 -0.03
N ASN A 9 2.12 13.57 -0.45
CA ASN A 9 2.47 13.71 -1.87
C ASN A 9 2.22 12.43 -2.67
N ASP A 10 2.10 11.28 -1.99
CA ASP A 10 1.92 9.98 -2.64
C ASP A 10 0.45 9.70 -3.00
N ILE A 11 -0.49 10.51 -2.50
CA ILE A 11 -1.95 10.28 -2.64
C ILE A 11 -2.36 10.09 -4.09
N LEU A 12 -1.93 10.99 -4.98
CA LEU A 12 -2.30 10.92 -6.40
C LEU A 12 -1.71 9.68 -7.05
N MET A 13 -0.43 9.38 -6.79
CA MET A 13 0.23 8.18 -7.32
C MET A 13 -0.48 6.90 -6.87
N LEU A 14 -0.89 6.82 -5.60
CA LEU A 14 -1.58 5.65 -5.05
C LEU A 14 -2.96 5.47 -5.68
N ARG A 15 -3.72 6.55 -5.84
CA ARG A 15 -5.07 6.52 -6.45
C ARG A 15 -5.06 6.11 -7.92
N GLU A 16 -4.06 6.53 -8.67
CA GLU A 16 -3.91 6.20 -10.09
C GLU A 16 -3.27 4.82 -10.32
N SER A 17 -2.78 4.18 -9.26
CA SER A 17 -2.17 2.85 -9.36
C SER A 17 -3.23 1.74 -9.41
N VAL A 18 -2.85 0.60 -10.01
CA VAL A 18 -3.72 -0.60 -10.01
C VAL A 18 -3.73 -1.28 -8.63
N LEU A 19 -2.66 -1.06 -7.85
CA LEU A 19 -2.51 -1.55 -6.50
C LEU A 19 -1.73 -0.50 -5.69
N GLY A 20 -2.43 0.21 -4.83
CA GLY A 20 -1.87 1.21 -3.91
C GLY A 20 -1.59 0.61 -2.55
N ILE A 21 -0.32 0.62 -2.12
CA ILE A 21 0.09 0.08 -0.82
C ILE A 21 0.57 1.22 0.09
N GLY A 22 -0.15 1.42 1.18
CA GLY A 22 0.24 2.35 2.24
C GLY A 22 1.31 1.73 3.13
N ILE A 23 2.38 2.45 3.42
CA ILE A 23 3.41 2.00 4.36
C ILE A 23 3.23 2.72 5.68
N LEU A 24 2.90 1.99 6.76
CA LEU A 24 2.79 2.52 8.11
C LEU A 24 4.15 2.43 8.81
N HIS A 25 4.93 3.50 8.73
CA HIS A 25 6.18 3.62 9.47
C HIS A 25 5.94 3.93 10.96
N ARG A 26 7.02 3.96 11.73
CA ARG A 26 6.96 4.32 13.17
C ARG A 26 6.51 5.75 13.41
N GLU A 27 6.84 6.70 12.51
CA GLU A 27 6.29 8.06 12.57
C GLU A 27 4.80 8.17 12.23
N GLY A 28 4.17 7.06 11.80
CA GLY A 28 2.80 7.02 11.32
C GLY A 28 2.69 7.15 9.81
N ILE A 29 1.48 7.43 9.33
CA ILE A 29 1.13 7.61 7.93
C ILE A 29 0.15 8.77 7.82
N CYS A 30 0.22 9.56 6.75
CA CYS A 30 -0.80 10.58 6.50
C CYS A 30 -2.16 9.91 6.35
N THR A 31 -3.15 10.35 7.13
CA THR A 31 -4.50 9.75 7.13
C THR A 31 -5.14 9.80 5.75
N GLN A 32 -4.92 10.86 4.98
CA GLN A 32 -5.42 10.96 3.60
C GLN A 32 -4.77 9.95 2.66
N THR A 33 -3.48 9.66 2.87
CA THR A 33 -2.74 8.62 2.14
C THR A 33 -3.25 7.23 2.50
N LEU A 34 -3.41 6.95 3.80
CA LEU A 34 -3.98 5.70 4.31
C LEU A 34 -5.37 5.40 3.71
N MET A 35 -6.23 6.42 3.62
CA MET A 35 -7.57 6.26 3.04
C MET A 35 -7.56 6.12 1.51
N SER A 36 -6.42 6.30 0.86
CA SER A 36 -6.27 6.19 -0.60
C SER A 36 -5.53 4.91 -1.02
N THR A 37 -5.31 3.97 -0.11
CA THR A 37 -4.57 2.71 -0.36
C THR A 37 -5.49 1.49 -0.30
N ASP A 38 -5.16 0.45 -1.06
CA ASP A 38 -5.88 -0.83 -1.05
C ASP A 38 -5.42 -1.75 0.10
N ILE A 39 -4.13 -1.69 0.44
CA ILE A 39 -3.49 -2.48 1.50
C ILE A 39 -2.56 -1.59 2.31
N VAL A 40 -2.41 -1.90 3.59
CA VAL A 40 -1.43 -1.26 4.47
C VAL A 40 -0.40 -2.28 4.94
N CYS A 41 0.87 -1.92 4.87
CA CYS A 41 2.00 -2.73 5.34
C CYS A 41 2.87 -1.91 6.29
N THR A 42 3.62 -2.57 7.18
CA THR A 42 4.51 -1.91 8.15
C THR A 42 5.88 -1.54 7.58
N SER A 43 6.26 -2.13 6.44
CA SER A 43 7.48 -1.80 5.74
C SER A 43 7.34 -2.02 4.23
N PRO A 44 8.18 -1.37 3.41
CA PRO A 44 8.22 -1.63 1.97
C PRO A 44 8.64 -3.07 1.64
N LEU A 45 9.47 -3.69 2.48
CA LEU A 45 9.87 -5.09 2.30
C LEU A 45 8.68 -6.04 2.46
N ASP A 46 7.85 -5.82 3.48
CA ASP A 46 6.63 -6.60 3.69
C ASP A 46 5.69 -6.47 2.48
N ALA A 47 5.52 -5.25 1.97
CA ALA A 47 4.74 -4.98 0.77
C ALA A 47 5.27 -5.76 -0.44
N LEU A 48 6.60 -5.84 -0.61
CA LEU A 48 7.21 -6.60 -1.72
C LEU A 48 6.98 -8.11 -1.62
N THR A 49 6.77 -8.67 -0.42
CA THR A 49 6.46 -10.10 -0.26
C THR A 49 5.17 -10.52 -0.96
N TYR A 50 4.20 -9.60 -1.09
CA TYR A 50 2.96 -9.87 -1.82
C TYR A 50 3.16 -10.17 -3.30
N PHE A 51 4.19 -9.61 -3.94
CA PHE A 51 4.52 -9.91 -5.33
C PHE A 51 5.21 -11.28 -5.47
N ARG A 52 5.88 -11.76 -4.42
CA ARG A 52 6.48 -13.10 -4.39
C ARG A 52 5.45 -14.19 -4.06
N GLU A 53 4.42 -13.84 -3.30
CA GLU A 53 3.35 -14.75 -2.90
C GLU A 53 1.96 -14.22 -3.30
N PRO A 54 1.58 -14.25 -4.59
CA PRO A 54 0.35 -13.64 -5.09
C PRO A 54 -0.94 -14.17 -4.43
N LYS A 55 -0.91 -15.39 -3.89
CA LYS A 55 -2.05 -15.97 -3.14
C LYS A 55 -2.38 -15.16 -1.90
N ARG A 56 -1.38 -14.63 -1.19
CA ARG A 56 -1.58 -13.76 -0.02
C ARG A 56 -2.25 -12.45 -0.45
N LEU A 57 -1.83 -11.89 -1.58
CA LEU A 57 -2.39 -10.66 -2.12
C LEU A 57 -3.88 -10.81 -2.45
N ILE A 58 -4.23 -11.88 -3.17
CA ILE A 58 -5.62 -12.22 -3.49
C ILE A 58 -6.44 -12.43 -2.21
N ALA A 59 -5.89 -13.15 -1.23
CA ALA A 59 -6.58 -13.41 0.03
C ALA A 59 -6.84 -12.12 0.84
N THR A 60 -5.96 -11.11 0.75
CA THR A 60 -6.13 -9.81 1.41
C THR A 60 -7.16 -8.93 0.69
N LEU A 61 -7.21 -8.97 -0.66
CA LEU A 61 -8.05 -8.07 -1.46
C LEU A 61 -9.44 -8.62 -1.83
N ARG A 62 -9.68 -9.93 -1.68
CA ARG A 62 -11.00 -10.51 -1.94
C ARG A 62 -12.07 -9.91 -1.03
N ARG A 63 -13.27 -9.73 -1.58
CA ARG A 63 -14.47 -9.31 -0.83
C ARG A 63 -15.11 -10.49 -0.11
#